data_AF-A0A930NM11-F1
#
_entry.id   AF-A0A930NM11-F1
#
_cell.length_a   1.000
_cell.length_b   1.000
_cell.length_c   1.000
_cell.angle_alpha   90.00
_cell.angle_beta   90.00
_cell.angle_gamma   90.00
#
_symmetry.space_group_name_H-M   'P 1'
#
loop_
_entity.id
_entity.type
_entity.pdbx_description
1 polymer ?
#
loop_
_entity_poly.entity_id
_entity_poly.type
_entity_poly.pdbx_seq_one_letter_code
_entity_poly.pdbx_strand_id
1 'polypeptide(L)'
;YPRRLILPSLLVFLLLWAALYILLIKFTNSTVPVLDSFGNALSFIGLWALAKKYIEQWWIWIVVDIELAGLYVYKEIPFTAGLYAFYAVIAVAGYFKWKKDLP
;
A
#
# COMPACT_ATOMS: atom_id res chain seq x y z
N TYR A 1 5.23 4.27 15.08
CA TYR A 1 4.19 5.17 14.58
C TYR A 1 3.55 5.86 15.77
N PRO A 2 3.65 7.19 15.88
CA PRO A 2 3.05 7.91 17.00
C PRO A 2 1.54 7.69 16.99
N ARG A 3 0.94 7.26 18.10
CA ARG A 3 -0.52 7.01 18.18
C ARG A 3 -1.36 8.23 17.77
N ARG A 4 -0.86 9.43 18.05
CA ARG A 4 -1.45 10.71 17.64
C ARG A 4 -1.55 10.93 16.12
N LEU A 5 -0.73 10.23 15.33
CA LEU A 5 -0.72 10.35 13.87
C LEU A 5 -1.62 9.32 13.17
N ILE A 6 -2.17 8.35 13.89
CA ILE A 6 -3.03 7.32 13.29
C ILE A 6 -4.31 7.94 12.73
N LEU A 7 -5.00 8.76 13.54
CA LEU A 7 -6.22 9.46 13.14
C LEU A 7 -6.03 10.40 11.94
N PRO A 8 -5.05 11.33 11.92
CA PRO A 8 -4.86 12.20 10.76
C PRO A 8 -4.42 11.42 9.51
N SER A 9 -3.62 10.35 9.65
CA SER A 9 -3.25 9.52 8.50
C SER A 9 -4.43 8.72 7.96
N LEU A 10 -5.33 8.24 8.81
CA LEU A 10 -6.57 7.60 8.39
C LEU A 10 -7.50 8.60 7.67
N LEU A 11 -7.58 9.84 8.14
CA LEU A 11 -8.36 10.88 7.46
C LEU A 11 -7.77 11.21 6.08
N VAL A 12 -6.45 11.38 6.00
CA VAL A 12 -5.75 11.60 4.73
C VAL A 12 -5.93 10.40 3.79
N PHE A 13 -5.90 9.17 4.32
CA PHE A 13 -6.19 7.96 3.56
C PHE A 13 -7.56 8.02 2.89
N LEU A 14 -8.60 8.26 3.70
CA LEU A 14 -9.98 8.28 3.21
C LEU A 14 -10.21 9.40 2.20
N LEU A 15 -9.61 10.57 2.41
CA LEU A 15 -9.68 11.69 1.46
C LEU A 15 -8.99 11.35 0.14
N LEU A 16 -7.77 10.79 0.18
CA LEU A 16 -7.03 10.39 -1.02
C LEU A 16 -7.76 9.25 -1.75
N TRP A 17 -8.29 8.28 -1.02
CA TRP A 17 -9.03 7.16 -1.58
C TRP A 17 -10.29 7.62 -2.32
N ALA A 18 -11.09 8.50 -1.70
CA ALA A 18 -12.27 9.08 -2.33
C ALA A 18 -11.90 9.93 -3.56
N ALA A 19 -10.86 10.76 -3.47
CA ALA A 19 -10.40 11.57 -4.59
C ALA A 19 -9.91 10.73 -5.77
N LEU A 20 -9.08 9.71 -5.51
CA LEU A 20 -8.58 8.79 -6.53
C LEU A 20 -9.69 7.95 -7.13
N TYR A 21 -10.64 7.49 -6.31
CA TYR A 21 -11.82 6.77 -6.80
C TYR A 21 -12.64 7.64 -7.77
N ILE A 22 -12.96 8.88 -7.39
CA ILE A 22 -13.70 9.82 -8.25
C ILE A 22 -12.94 10.10 -9.55
N LEU A 23 -11.62 10.25 -9.46
CA LEU A 23 -10.76 10.46 -10.63
C LEU A 23 -10.81 9.24 -11.56
N LEU A 24 -10.64 8.03 -11.02
CA LEU A 24 -10.68 6.80 -11.81
C LEU A 24 -12.03 6.64 -12.51
N ILE A 25 -13.17 6.80 -11.83
CA ILE A 25 -14.48 6.61 -12.47
C ILE A 25 -14.81 7.69 -13.51
N LYS A 26 -14.27 8.91 -13.38
CA LYS A 26 -14.58 10.03 -14.28
C LYS A 26 -13.66 10.12 -15.49
N PHE A 27 -12.39 9.73 -15.31
CA PHE A 27 -11.34 9.93 -16.32
C PHE A 27 -10.75 8.63 -16.86
N THR A 28 -11.07 7.45 -16.30
CA THR A 28 -10.43 6.20 -16.68
C THR A 28 -11.42 5.03 -16.75
N ASN A 29 -11.30 4.18 -17.77
CA ASN A 29 -12.04 2.92 -17.83
C ASN A 29 -11.33 1.85 -16.97
N SER A 30 -11.19 2.08 -15.67
CA SER A 30 -10.64 1.03 -14.78
C SER A 30 -11.73 0.02 -14.42
N THR A 31 -11.40 -1.27 -14.56
CA THR A 31 -12.31 -2.39 -14.31
C THR A 31 -12.52 -2.67 -12.83
N VAL A 32 -11.62 -2.20 -11.97
CA VAL A 32 -11.62 -2.40 -10.51
C VAL A 32 -11.23 -1.11 -9.77
N PRO A 33 -11.95 0.00 -9.98
CA PRO A 33 -11.53 1.32 -9.54
C PRO A 33 -11.49 1.49 -8.02
N VAL A 34 -12.23 0.66 -7.28
CA VAL A 34 -12.25 0.65 -5.80
C VAL A 34 -10.96 0.06 -5.23
N LEU A 35 -10.52 -1.08 -5.77
CA LEU A 35 -9.27 -1.73 -5.35
C LEU A 35 -8.07 -0.92 -5.84
N ASP A 36 -8.05 -0.51 -7.11
CA ASP A 36 -6.96 0.31 -7.65
C ASP A 36 -6.76 1.60 -6.84
N SER A 37 -7.84 2.32 -6.48
CA SER A 37 -7.71 3.54 -5.70
C SER A 37 -7.28 3.28 -4.25
N PHE A 38 -7.67 2.14 -3.66
CA PHE A 38 -7.31 1.75 -2.29
C PHE A 38 -5.81 1.51 -2.18
N GLY A 39 -5.24 0.64 -3.02
CA GLY A 39 -3.80 0.35 -3.02
C GLY A 39 -2.94 1.59 -3.29
N ASN A 40 -3.40 2.48 -4.19
CA ASN A 40 -2.70 3.76 -4.45
C ASN A 40 -2.74 4.70 -3.24
N ALA A 41 -3.90 4.90 -2.62
CA ALA A 41 -4.02 5.73 -1.42
C ALA A 41 -3.17 5.18 -0.25
N LEU A 42 -3.13 3.85 -0.09
CA LEU A 42 -2.33 3.20 0.95
C LEU A 42 -0.83 3.40 0.67
N SER A 43 -0.42 3.33 -0.59
CA SER A 43 0.96 3.55 -1.03
C SER A 43 1.45 4.98 -0.73
N PHE A 44 0.61 6.01 -0.88
CA PHE A 44 0.96 7.38 -0.48
C PHE A 44 1.30 7.48 1.01
N ILE A 45 0.53 6.81 1.86
CA ILE A 45 0.78 6.78 3.30
C ILE A 45 2.01 5.93 3.63
N GLY A 46 2.17 4.80 2.94
CA GLY A 46 3.35 3.94 3.04
C GLY A 46 4.64 4.71 2.73
N LEU A 47 4.66 5.47 1.63
CA LEU A 47 5.79 6.33 1.25
C LEU A 47 6.08 7.42 2.27
N TRP A 48 5.05 8.08 2.80
CA TRP A 48 5.24 9.07 3.87
C TRP A 48 5.80 8.44 5.15
N ALA A 49 5.28 7.27 5.53
CA ALA A 49 5.73 6.54 6.71
C ALA A 49 7.18 6.03 6.55
N LEU A 50 7.54 5.59 5.34
CA LEU A 50 8.91 5.23 4.95
C LEU A 50 9.85 6.45 5.03
N ALA A 51 9.44 7.61 4.52
CA ALA A 51 10.22 8.84 4.60
C ALA A 51 10.48 9.29 6.04
N LYS A 52 9.55 9.02 6.96
CA LYS A 52 9.69 9.24 8.41
C LYS A 52 10.39 8.09 9.15
N LYS A 53 10.84 7.05 8.43
CA LYS A 53 11.52 5.86 8.97
C LYS A 53 10.72 5.14 10.06
N TYR A 54 9.39 5.09 9.96
CA TYR A 54 8.57 4.33 10.90
C TYR A 54 8.65 2.83 10.61
N ILE A 55 8.77 1.98 11.62
CA ILE A 55 8.82 0.53 11.40
C ILE A 55 7.47 -0.04 10.95
N GLU A 56 6.36 0.59 11.31
CA GLU A 56 5.02 0.12 10.96
C GLU A 56 4.71 0.26 9.47
N GLN A 57 5.52 1.02 8.73
CA GLN A 57 5.40 1.15 7.27
C GLN A 57 5.49 -0.21 6.56
N TRP A 58 6.23 -1.17 7.11
CA TRP A 58 6.34 -2.51 6.54
C TRP A 58 5.01 -3.25 6.51
N TRP A 59 4.12 -3.04 7.50
CA TRP A 59 2.77 -3.59 7.48
C TRP A 59 1.94 -3.00 6.35
N ILE A 60 2.13 -1.71 6.04
CA ILE A 60 1.44 -1.04 4.93
C ILE A 60 1.87 -1.68 3.61
N TRP A 61 3.17 -1.89 3.39
CA TRP A 61 3.68 -2.51 2.17
C TRP A 61 3.22 -3.95 2.00
N ILE A 62 3.19 -4.75 3.07
CA ILE A 62 2.67 -6.13 3.00
C ILE A 62 1.21 -6.13 2.51
N VAL A 63 0.36 -5.22 3.01
CA VAL A 63 -1.03 -5.11 2.57
C VAL A 63 -1.13 -4.69 1.10
N VAL A 64 -0.36 -3.67 0.68
CA VAL A 64 -0.31 -3.21 -0.72
C VAL A 64 0.16 -4.33 -1.66
N ASP A 65 1.22 -5.03 -1.30
CA ASP A 65 1.81 -6.07 -2.15
C ASP A 65 0.87 -7.26 -2.31
N ILE A 66 0.15 -7.66 -1.25
CA ILE A 66 -0.85 -8.74 -1.32
C ILE A 66 -2.04 -8.32 -2.18
N GLU A 67 -2.54 -7.10 -2.00
CA GLU A 67 -3.65 -6.57 -2.79
C GLU A 67 -3.29 -6.51 -4.28
N LEU A 68 -2.11 -5.97 -4.60
CA LEU A 68 -1.62 -5.88 -5.98
C LEU A 68 -1.36 -7.27 -6.56
N ALA A 69 -0.75 -8.19 -5.80
CA ALA A 69 -0.59 -9.57 -6.25
C ALA A 69 -1.93 -10.21 -6.62
N GLY A 70 -2.96 -10.09 -5.76
CA GLY A 70 -4.31 -10.60 -6.05
C GLY A 70 -4.95 -9.95 -7.27
N LEU A 71 -4.80 -8.63 -7.42
CA LEU A 71 -5.32 -7.87 -8.55
C LEU A 71 -4.63 -8.27 -9.87
N TYR A 72 -3.32 -8.50 -9.87
CA TYR A 72 -2.59 -8.93 -11.06
C TYR A 72 -2.82 -10.40 -11.41
N VAL A 73 -3.11 -11.26 -10.42
CA VAL A 73 -3.63 -12.61 -10.68
C VAL A 73 -4.99 -12.53 -11.39
N TYR A 74 -5.90 -11.67 -10.92
CA TYR A 74 -7.20 -11.45 -11.56
C TYR A 74 -7.08 -10.88 -12.98
N LYS A 75 -6.08 -10.03 -13.23
CA LYS A 75 -5.78 -9.47 -14.56
C LYS A 75 -5.04 -10.46 -15.50
N GLU A 76 -4.80 -11.69 -15.06
CA GLU A 76 -4.03 -12.72 -15.80
C GLU A 76 -2.61 -12.27 -16.20
N ILE A 77 -1.95 -11.48 -15.35
CA ILE A 77 -0.57 -11.01 -15.53
C ILE A 77 0.33 -11.69 -14.48
N PRO A 78 0.69 -12.98 -14.67
CA PRO A 78 1.33 -13.79 -13.63
C PRO A 78 2.74 -13.31 -13.26
N PHE A 79 3.47 -12.71 -14.21
CA PHE A 79 4.81 -12.19 -13.96
C PHE A 79 4.79 -11.03 -12.94
N THR A 80 3.92 -10.06 -13.15
CA THR A 80 3.76 -8.92 -12.25
C THR A 80 3.20 -9.35 -10.91
N ALA A 81 2.25 -10.29 -10.88
CA ALA A 81 1.74 -10.86 -9.64
C ALA A 81 2.84 -11.54 -8.80
N GLY A 82 3.71 -12.34 -9.45
CA GLY A 82 4.84 -12.97 -8.78
C GLY A 82 5.86 -11.96 -8.22
N LEU A 83 6.08 -10.86 -8.94
CA LEU A 83 6.95 -9.77 -8.50
C LEU A 83 6.40 -9.06 -7.25
N TYR A 84 5.09 -8.77 -7.19
CA TYR A 84 4.46 -8.22 -5.98
C TYR A 84 4.48 -9.22 -4.81
N ALA A 85 4.24 -10.50 -5.07
CA ALA A 85 4.38 -11.53 -4.03
C ALA A 85 5.83 -11.60 -3.49
N PHE A 86 6.82 -11.41 -4.35
CA PHE A 86 8.22 -11.32 -3.93
C PHE A 86 8.50 -10.05 -3.11
N TYR A 87 7.92 -8.91 -3.48
CA TYR A 87 7.99 -7.68 -2.69
C TYR A 87 7.37 -7.84 -1.30
N ALA A 88 6.25 -8.57 -1.18
CA ALA A 88 5.68 -8.89 0.13
C ALA A 88 6.68 -9.64 1.03
N VAL A 89 7.42 -10.61 0.48
CA VAL A 89 8.46 -11.33 1.22
C VAL A 89 9.61 -10.40 1.64
N ILE A 90 10.05 -9.51 0.75
CA ILE A 90 11.05 -8.48 1.07
C ILE A 90 10.54 -7.55 2.17
N ALA A 91 9.28 -7.14 2.13
CA ALA A 91 8.68 -6.27 3.13
C ALA A 91 8.67 -6.93 4.52
N VAL A 92 8.34 -8.23 4.58
CA VAL A 92 8.44 -9.03 5.81
C VAL A 92 9.89 -9.09 6.31
N ALA A 93 10.86 -9.39 5.44
CA ALA A 93 12.27 -9.42 5.81
C ALA A 93 12.78 -8.06 6.30
N GLY A 94 12.35 -6.98 5.64
CA GLY A 94 12.65 -5.60 6.01
C GLY A 94 12.11 -5.24 7.39
N TYR A 95 10.90 -5.68 7.73
CA TYR A 95 10.32 -5.52 9.06
C TYR A 95 11.19 -6.16 10.14
N PHE A 96 11.59 -7.43 9.96
CA PHE A 96 12.43 -8.13 10.93
C PHE A 96 13.81 -7.50 11.07
N LYS A 97 14.42 -7.08 9.96
CA LYS A 97 15.73 -6.41 9.98
C LYS A 97 15.67 -5.09 10.76
N TRP A 98 14.70 -4.24 10.44
CA TRP A 98 14.55 -2.95 11.12
C TRP A 98 14.15 -3.10 12.58
N LYS A 99 13.38 -4.13 12.92
CA LYS A 99 13.04 -4.45 14.31
C LYS A 99 14.27 -4.80 15.14
N LYS A 100 15.25 -5.46 14.53
CA LYS A 100 16.51 -5.85 15.16
C LYS A 100 17.50 -4.67 15.27
N ASP A 101 17.43 -3.73 14.34
CA ASP A 101 18.30 -2.54 14.31
C ASP A 101 17.79 -1.37 15.19
N LEU A 102 16.56 -1.46 15.73
CA LEU A 102 16.09 -0.52 16.73
C LEU A 102 16.78 -0.82 18.09
N PRO A 103 17.41 0.19 18.73
CA PRO A 103 18.06 0.03 20.03
C PRO A 103 17.08 -0.24 21.18
#